data_AF-A0A931QZT6-F1
#
_entry.id   AF-A0A931QZT6-F1
#
_cell.length_a   1.000
_cell.length_b   1.000
_cell.length_c   1.000
_cell.angle_alpha   90.00
_cell.angle_beta   90.00
_cell.angle_gamma   90.00
#
_symmetry.space_group_name_H-M   'P 1'
#
loop_
_entity.id
_entity.type
_entity.pdbx_description
1 polymer ?
#
loop_
_entity_poly.entity_id
_entity_poly.type
_entity_poly.pdbx_seq_one_letter_code
_entity_poly.pdbx_strand_id
1 'polypeptide(L)' 'MAYKEFKCIACDLPEERCTCDRYCALCYSEYQVRLTEDGQYYCSICREVCDYKTQD' A
#
# COMPACT_ATOMS: atom_id res chain seq x y z
N MET A 1 12.90 -18.94 3.23
CA MET A 1 12.00 -17.93 3.82
C MET A 1 11.20 -17.32 2.69
N ALA A 2 9.88 -17.41 2.70
CA ALA A 2 9.06 -16.83 1.64
C ALA A 2 8.94 -15.32 1.90
N TYR A 3 9.58 -14.49 1.08
CA TYR A 3 9.32 -13.05 1.07
C TYR A 3 7.86 -12.87 0.65
N LYS A 4 7.02 -12.37 1.56
CA LYS A 4 5.62 -12.10 1.26
C LYS A 4 5.56 -10.77 0.52
N GLU A 5 5.59 -10.86 -0.81
CA GLU A 5 5.46 -9.68 -1.67
C GLU A 5 4.02 -9.16 -1.58
N PHE A 6 3.87 -7.90 -1.20
CA PHE A 6 2.56 -7.24 -1.16
C PHE A 6 2.21 -6.82 -2.58
N LYS A 7 0.97 -7.09 -2.98
CA LYS A 7 0.47 -6.85 -4.33
C LYS A 7 -0.76 -5.98 -4.27
N CYS A 8 -0.88 -5.05 -5.20
CA CYS A 8 -2.06 -4.22 -5.31
C CYS A 8 -3.29 -5.08 -5.59
N ILE A 9 -4.36 -4.90 -4.83
CA ILE A 9 -5.61 -5.66 -5.00
C ILE A 9 -6.29 -5.40 -6.35
N ALA A 10 -6.00 -4.27 -6.99
CA ALA A 10 -6.61 -3.89 -8.27
C ALA A 10 -5.89 -4.49 -9.49
N CYS A 11 -4.56 -4.58 -9.47
CA CYS A 11 -3.77 -5.06 -10.62
C CYS A 11 -2.93 -6.31 -10.36
N ASP A 12 -2.93 -6.82 -9.12
CA ASP A 12 -2.12 -7.96 -8.64
C ASP A 12 -0.60 -7.79 -8.82
N LEU A 13 -0.14 -6.56 -9.08
CA LEU A 13 1.28 -6.24 -9.26
C LEU A 13 1.89 -5.70 -7.96
N PRO A 14 3.20 -5.92 -7.74
CA PRO A 14 3.92 -5.34 -6.60
C PRO A 14 4.03 -3.82 -6.71
N GLU A 15 4.35 -3.15 -5.60
CA GLU A 15 4.44 -1.68 -5.51
C GLU A 15 5.32 -1.07 -6.60
N GLU A 16 6.45 -1.70 -6.92
CA GLU A 16 7.39 -1.24 -7.94
C GLU A 16 6.85 -1.33 -9.37
N ARG A 17 5.93 -2.26 -9.64
CA ARG A 17 5.34 -2.50 -10.98
C ARG A 17 3.90 -2.01 -11.10
N CYS A 18 3.30 -1.56 -10.01
CA CYS A 18 1.94 -1.07 -9.98
C CYS A 18 1.82 0.27 -10.72
N THR A 19 0.93 0.32 -11.71
CA THR A 19 0.60 1.51 -12.51
C THR A 19 -0.77 2.10 -12.16
N CYS A 20 -1.45 1.57 -11.15
CA CYS A 20 -2.71 2.13 -10.66
C CYS A 20 -2.48 3.50 -9.99
N ASP A 21 -3.53 4.30 -9.93
CA ASP A 21 -3.52 5.54 -9.14
C ASP A 21 -3.30 5.21 -7.67
N ARG A 22 -2.21 5.74 -7.11
CA ARG A 22 -1.79 5.46 -5.73
C ARG A 22 -2.36 6.53 -4.83
N TYR A 23 -3.40 6.19 -4.09
CA TYR A 23 -4.01 7.05 -3.08
C TYR A 23 -4.36 6.25 -1.84
N CYS A 24 -4.44 6.94 -0.70
CA CYS A 24 -4.83 6.34 0.55
C CYS A 24 -6.28 5.88 0.48
N ALA A 25 -6.56 4.59 0.70
CA ALA A 25 -7.92 4.07 0.71
C ALA A 25 -8.82 4.69 1.79
N LEU A 26 -8.23 5.31 2.84
CA LEU A 26 -8.96 5.93 3.94
C LEU A 26 -9.28 7.41 3.70
N CYS A 27 -8.26 8.20 3.35
CA CYS A 27 -8.40 9.65 3.25
C CYS A 27 -8.30 10.17 1.82
N TYR A 28 -8.10 9.28 0.84
CA TYR A 28 -7.92 9.59 -0.58
C TYR A 28 -6.75 10.55 -0.87
N SER A 29 -5.83 10.73 0.08
CA SER A 29 -4.61 11.49 -0.12
C SER A 29 -3.58 10.67 -0.91
N GLU A 30 -2.91 11.30 -1.85
CA GLU A 30 -1.79 10.73 -2.62
C GLU A 30 -0.42 10.85 -1.92
N TYR A 31 -0.37 11.44 -0.71
CA TYR A 31 0.88 11.75 -0.04
C TYR A 31 1.53 10.51 0.62
N GLN A 32 2.77 10.17 0.21
CA GLN A 32 3.58 9.09 0.80
C GLN A 32 2.85 7.75 0.97
N VAL A 33 2.01 7.43 0.01
CA VAL A 33 1.25 6.19 -0.01
C VAL A 33 2.16 4.99 -0.28
N ARG A 34 1.97 3.92 0.48
CA ARG A 34 2.69 2.64 0.35
C ARG A 34 1.69 1.51 0.34
N LEU A 35 2.06 0.44 -0.34
CA LEU A 35 1.32 -0.80 -0.39
C LEU A 35 1.46 -1.56 0.92
N THR A 36 0.34 -1.98 1.46
CA THR A 36 0.24 -2.72 2.73
C THR A 36 -0.19 -4.16 2.49
N GLU A 37 -0.16 -4.99 3.53
CA GLU A 37 -0.37 -6.44 3.42
C GLU A 37 -1.76 -6.86 2.88
N ASP A 38 -2.75 -5.98 2.97
CA ASP A 38 -4.11 -6.12 2.45
C ASP A 38 -4.22 -5.77 0.96
N GLY A 39 -3.13 -5.32 0.34
CA GLY A 39 -3.06 -4.96 -1.07
C GLY A 39 -3.63 -3.59 -1.41
N GLN A 40 -3.92 -2.75 -0.41
CA GLN A 40 -4.31 -1.36 -0.61
C GLN A 40 -3.17 -0.40 -0.31
N TYR A 41 -3.35 0.85 -0.73
CA TYR A 41 -2.41 1.93 -0.48
C TYR A 41 -2.91 2.78 0.67
N TYR A 42 -2.00 3.13 1.58
CA TYR A 42 -2.30 4.01 2.71
C TYR A 42 -1.20 5.04 2.85
N CYS A 43 -1.52 6.29 3.20
CA CYS A 43 -0.53 7.33 3.47
C CYS A 43 0.18 7.10 4.82
N SER A 44 1.36 7.68 5.00
CA SER A 44 2.15 7.55 6.25
C SER A 44 1.32 7.81 7.51
N ILE A 45 0.56 8.91 7.53
CA ILE A 45 -0.31 9.29 8.66
C ILE A 45 -1.33 8.20 8.99
N CYS A 46 -2.07 7.73 7.98
CA CYS A 46 -3.08 6.68 8.19
C CYS A 46 -2.45 5.36 8.63
N ARG A 47 -1.25 5.03 8.12
CA ARG A 47 -0.54 3.82 8.55
C ARG A 47 -0.05 3.93 9.98
N GLU A 48 0.45 5.07 10.40
CA GLU A 48 0.89 5.31 11.78
C GLU A 48 -0.27 5.28 12.77
N VAL A 49 -1.43 5.85 12.40
CA VAL A 49 -2.62 5.88 13.26
C VAL A 49 -3.29 4.51 13.37
N CYS A 50 -3.32 3.74 12.27
CA CYS A 50 -3.98 2.43 12.21
C CYS A 50 -3.04 1.22 12.37
N ASP A 51 -1.73 1.45 12.55
CA ASP A 51 -0.68 0.42 12.66
C ASP A 51 -0.60 -0.51 11.42
N TYR A 52 -0.77 0.03 10.22
CA TYR A 52 -0.67 -0.76 8.99
C TYR A 52 0.78 -1.08 8.63
N LYS A 53 1.06 -2.36 8.37
CA LYS A 53 2.38 -2.84 7.94
C LYS A 53 2.57 -2.69 6.45
N THR A 54 3.65 -2.01 6.06
CA THR A 54 4.13 -1.94 4.67
C THR A 54 5.18 -3.01 4.43
N GLN A 55 5.43 -3.31 3.16
CA GLN A 55 6.59 -4.09 2.78
C GLN A 55 7.84 -3.26 3.14
N ASP A 56 8.77 -3.83 3.91
CA ASP A 56 10.09 -3.26 4.22
C ASP A 56 11.14 -3.88 3.28
#